data_AF-A0A958G6H2-F1
#
_entry.id   AF-A0A958G6H2-F1
#
_cell.length_a   1.000
_cell.length_b   1.000
_cell.length_c   1.000
_cell.angle_alpha   90.00
_cell.angle_beta   90.00
_cell.angle_gamma   90.00
#
_symmetry.space_group_name_H-M   'P 1'
#
loop_
_entity.id
_entity.type
_entity.pdbx_description
1 polymer ?
#
loop_
_entity_poly.entity_id
_entity_poly.type
_entity_poly.pdbx_seq_one_letter_code
_entity_poly.pdbx_strand_id
1 'polypeptide(L)'
;IGIGSVLKDGYPHEMRAADYDDWVTPTKDATGKDTFGLNGDILVWNPVTRRRHELTSMGVRVNKQTLKKQLEMTNQLHFLDMPYHQAILNDEIPLSIGGGIGQARTYMLLLQKAHLGEVSVTVWPQKLKDICAEKDIFVLE
;
A
#
# COMPACT_ATOMS: atom_id res chain seq x y z
N ILE A 1 8.72 -13.35 -6.43
CA ILE A 1 7.41 -12.96 -5.82
C ILE A 1 7.65 -11.79 -4.87
N GLY A 2 6.87 -10.71 -5.01
CA GLY A 2 6.93 -9.48 -4.19
C GLY A 2 5.78 -8.53 -4.55
N ILE A 3 5.37 -7.66 -3.63
CA ILE A 3 4.32 -6.65 -3.88
C ILE A 3 4.83 -5.68 -4.94
N GLY A 4 4.02 -5.32 -5.94
CA GLY A 4 4.45 -4.52 -7.10
C GLY A 4 5.09 -5.33 -8.23
N SER A 5 5.65 -6.52 -7.96
CA SER A 5 6.23 -7.37 -9.01
C SER A 5 5.17 -8.17 -9.77
N VAL A 6 5.43 -8.42 -11.05
CA VAL A 6 4.59 -9.28 -11.91
C VAL A 6 4.73 -10.73 -11.47
N LEU A 7 3.59 -11.39 -11.24
CA LEU A 7 3.48 -12.80 -10.91
C LEU A 7 3.59 -13.67 -12.18
N LYS A 8 3.63 -14.99 -11.98
CA LYS A 8 3.76 -15.96 -13.08
C LYS A 8 2.59 -15.93 -14.07
N ASP A 9 1.45 -15.40 -13.66
CA ASP A 9 0.25 -15.24 -14.49
C ASP A 9 0.26 -13.95 -15.33
N GLY A 10 1.32 -13.14 -15.24
CA GLY A 10 1.47 -11.90 -15.99
C GLY A 10 0.82 -10.68 -15.34
N TYR A 11 0.17 -10.84 -14.18
CA TYR A 11 -0.44 -9.73 -13.44
C TYR A 11 0.45 -9.34 -12.25
N PRO A 12 0.50 -8.04 -11.89
CA PRO A 12 1.16 -7.62 -10.66
C PRO A 12 0.45 -8.25 -9.46
N HIS A 13 1.22 -8.65 -8.43
CA HIS A 13 0.63 -9.13 -7.18
C HIS A 13 -0.36 -8.10 -6.61
N GLU A 14 0.06 -6.84 -6.63
CA GLU A 14 -0.75 -5.66 -6.37
C GLU A 14 -0.08 -4.49 -7.08
N MET A 15 -0.88 -3.55 -7.60
CA MET A 15 -0.33 -2.37 -8.26
C MET A 15 0.46 -1.53 -7.25
N ARG A 16 1.65 -1.09 -7.64
CA ARG A 16 2.44 -0.20 -6.82
C ARG A 16 3.04 0.93 -7.62
N ALA A 17 3.08 2.12 -7.02
CA ALA A 17 3.73 3.26 -7.65
C ALA A 17 5.25 3.02 -7.72
N ALA A 18 5.87 3.53 -8.77
CA ALA A 18 7.27 3.30 -9.08
C ALA A 18 8.23 4.27 -8.35
N ASP A 19 7.72 5.28 -7.67
CA ASP A 19 8.44 6.50 -7.29
C ASP A 19 8.73 6.65 -5.79
N TYR A 20 8.22 5.74 -4.94
CA TYR A 20 8.50 5.79 -3.51
C TYR A 20 8.87 4.45 -2.88
N ASP A 21 8.19 3.33 -3.16
CA ASP A 21 8.56 2.03 -2.58
C ASP A 21 9.57 1.31 -3.45
N ASP A 22 10.60 0.72 -2.85
CA ASP A 22 11.48 -0.21 -3.55
C ASP A 22 10.84 -1.61 -3.58
N TRP A 23 10.28 -1.98 -4.73
CA TRP A 23 9.69 -3.29 -5.00
C TRP A 23 10.49 -4.14 -6.01
N VAL A 24 11.69 -3.69 -6.39
CA VAL A 24 12.52 -4.37 -7.42
C VAL A 24 13.87 -4.89 -6.90
N THR A 25 14.32 -4.47 -5.72
CA THR A 25 15.57 -4.95 -5.14
C THR A 25 15.48 -6.47 -4.88
N PRO A 26 16.39 -7.29 -5.41
CA PRO A 26 16.41 -8.72 -5.15
C PRO A 26 16.62 -9.02 -3.66
N THR A 27 15.83 -9.94 -3.11
CA THR A 27 15.95 -10.39 -1.71
C THR A 27 16.33 -11.86 -1.58
N LYS A 28 16.68 -12.51 -2.71
CA LYS A 28 17.01 -13.93 -2.77
C LYS A 28 18.10 -14.37 -1.80
N ASP A 29 19.15 -13.56 -1.66
CA ASP A 29 20.27 -13.90 -0.78
C ASP A 29 19.84 -13.91 0.71
N ALA A 30 18.86 -13.08 1.08
CA ALA A 30 18.32 -13.01 2.43
C ALA A 30 17.22 -14.06 2.70
N THR A 31 16.40 -14.39 1.69
CA THR A 31 15.21 -15.25 1.87
C THR A 31 15.41 -16.69 1.43
N GLY A 32 16.47 -16.98 0.66
CA GLY A 32 16.68 -18.25 -0.03
C GLY A 32 15.65 -18.55 -1.13
N LYS A 33 14.79 -17.57 -1.48
CA LYS A 33 13.69 -17.71 -2.44
C LYS A 33 13.84 -16.68 -3.56
N ASP A 34 13.28 -16.96 -4.73
CA ASP A 34 13.27 -15.98 -5.84
C ASP A 34 12.25 -14.85 -5.56
N THR A 35 12.64 -13.92 -4.68
CA THR A 35 11.84 -12.81 -4.18
C THR A 35 12.54 -11.47 -4.41
N PHE A 36 11.73 -10.43 -4.53
CA PHE A 36 12.15 -9.04 -4.77
C PHE A 36 11.30 -8.10 -3.90
N GLY A 37 11.82 -6.89 -3.70
CA GLY A 37 11.16 -5.82 -2.97
C GLY A 37 11.58 -5.73 -1.51
N LEU A 38 11.74 -4.48 -1.06
CA LEU A 38 11.99 -4.06 0.32
C LEU A 38 10.77 -3.35 0.91
N ASN A 39 9.60 -3.65 0.38
CA ASN A 39 8.30 -3.16 0.82
C ASN A 39 7.37 -4.31 1.24
N GLY A 40 6.28 -3.96 1.90
CA GLY A 40 5.32 -4.93 2.40
C GLY A 40 4.08 -4.28 3.00
N ASP A 41 3.03 -5.10 3.13
CA ASP A 41 1.80 -4.72 3.80
C ASP A 41 1.62 -5.57 5.07
N ILE A 42 1.04 -4.97 6.11
CA ILE A 42 0.59 -5.73 7.28
C ILE A 42 -0.88 -6.08 7.10
N LEU A 43 -1.10 -7.38 6.99
CA LEU A 43 -2.40 -8.00 6.82
C LEU A 43 -2.75 -8.73 8.11
N VAL A 44 -3.93 -8.45 8.67
CA VAL A 44 -4.45 -9.16 9.84
C VAL A 44 -5.78 -9.83 9.49
N TRP A 45 -6.16 -10.83 10.30
CA TRP A 45 -7.49 -11.40 10.23
C TRP A 45 -8.47 -10.54 11.03
N ASN A 46 -9.51 -10.00 10.40
CA ASN A 46 -10.59 -9.31 11.09
C ASN A 46 -11.71 -10.30 11.44
N PRO A 47 -11.97 -10.60 12.73
CA PRO A 47 -12.95 -11.59 13.13
C PRO A 47 -14.41 -11.16 12.87
N VAL A 48 -14.68 -9.86 12.77
CA VAL A 48 -16.02 -9.30 12.52
C VAL A 48 -16.42 -9.51 11.07
N THR A 49 -15.57 -9.09 10.13
CA THR A 49 -15.82 -9.24 8.69
C THR A 49 -15.42 -10.63 8.18
N ARG A 50 -14.69 -11.41 8.98
CA ARG A 50 -14.13 -12.74 8.64
C ARG A 50 -13.32 -12.70 7.35
N ARG A 51 -12.49 -11.67 7.21
CA ARG A 51 -11.68 -11.41 6.01
C ARG A 51 -10.31 -10.85 6.39
N ARG A 52 -9.41 -10.89 5.41
CA ARG A 52 -8.15 -10.15 5.43
C ARG A 52 -8.43 -8.66 5.57
N HIS A 53 -7.77 -8.01 6.52
CA HIS A 53 -7.86 -6.59 6.78
C HIS A 53 -6.45 -6.00 6.75
N GLU A 54 -6.20 -5.12 5.79
CA GLU A 54 -4.90 -4.51 5.56
C GLU A 54 -4.79 -3.21 6.37
N LEU A 55 -3.77 -3.12 7.23
CA LEU A 55 -3.59 -1.99 8.16
C LEU A 55 -2.58 -0.97 7.70
N THR A 56 -1.52 -1.42 7.01
CA THR A 56 -0.43 -0.55 6.59
C THR A 56 0.20 -1.07 5.32
N SER A 57 0.77 -0.12 4.59
CA SER A 57 1.64 -0.35 3.46
C SER A 57 2.89 0.50 3.62
N MET A 58 4.06 -0.15 3.56
CA MET A 58 5.32 0.46 3.99
C MET A 58 6.53 -0.20 3.35
N GLY A 59 7.66 0.49 3.35
CA GLY A 59 8.87 -0.02 2.70
C GLY A 59 10.06 0.90 2.80
N VAL A 60 11.22 0.33 2.51
CA VAL A 60 12.42 1.09 2.20
C VAL A 60 12.15 1.87 0.92
N ARG A 61 12.51 3.15 0.92
CA ARG A 61 12.25 4.02 -0.23
C ARG A 61 13.23 3.75 -1.36
N VAL A 62 12.77 4.02 -2.58
CA VAL A 62 13.62 3.93 -3.77
C VAL A 62 14.90 4.74 -3.61
N ASN A 63 15.99 4.21 -4.15
CA ASN A 63 17.21 4.97 -4.39
C ASN A 63 17.26 5.37 -5.88
N LYS A 64 18.32 6.08 -6.30
CA LYS A 64 18.47 6.51 -7.71
C LYS A 64 18.34 5.38 -8.72
N GLN A 65 18.92 4.23 -8.41
CA GLN A 65 18.98 3.09 -9.31
C GLN A 65 17.62 2.41 -9.39
N THR A 66 16.99 2.14 -8.24
CA THR A 66 15.70 1.45 -8.19
C THR A 66 14.56 2.35 -8.66
N LEU A 67 14.63 3.66 -8.44
CA LEU A 67 13.72 4.64 -9.03
C LEU A 67 13.73 4.55 -10.56
N LYS A 68 14.90 4.71 -11.20
CA LYS A 68 15.02 4.65 -12.67
C LYS A 68 14.52 3.32 -13.21
N LYS A 69 14.93 2.21 -12.61
CA LYS A 69 14.53 0.86 -13.00
C LYS A 69 13.01 0.68 -12.93
N GLN A 70 12.37 1.11 -11.84
CA GLN A 70 10.93 0.99 -11.66
C GLN A 70 10.15 1.88 -12.65
N LEU A 71 10.62 3.12 -12.88
CA LEU A 71 9.99 4.02 -13.86
C LEU A 71 10.14 3.49 -15.29
N GLU A 72 11.26 2.87 -15.64
CA GLU A 72 11.43 2.20 -16.93
C GLU A 72 10.46 1.01 -17.06
N MET A 73 10.39 0.15 -16.05
CA MET A 73 9.47 -1.00 -16.01
C MET A 73 7.99 -0.61 -16.12
N THR A 74 7.63 0.59 -15.67
CA THR A 74 6.26 1.11 -15.69
C THR A 74 5.99 2.09 -16.84
N ASN A 75 6.97 2.35 -17.71
CA ASN A 75 6.91 3.32 -18.80
C ASN A 75 6.62 4.78 -18.33
N GLN A 76 7.18 5.17 -17.19
CA GLN A 76 7.00 6.47 -16.55
C GLN A 76 8.28 7.30 -16.47
N LEU A 77 9.26 7.08 -17.36
CA LEU A 77 10.54 7.81 -17.33
C LEU A 77 10.42 9.34 -17.40
N HIS A 78 9.34 9.86 -17.98
CA HIS A 78 9.04 11.30 -18.00
C HIS A 78 8.89 11.92 -16.59
N PHE A 79 8.64 11.11 -15.54
CA PHE A 79 8.62 11.58 -14.16
C PHE A 79 10.00 12.05 -13.68
N LEU A 80 11.09 11.58 -14.30
CA LEU A 80 12.43 12.02 -13.94
C LEU A 80 12.62 13.53 -14.11
N ASP A 81 11.82 14.21 -14.94
CA ASP A 81 11.90 15.66 -15.11
C ASP A 81 11.22 16.44 -13.97
N MET A 82 10.48 15.77 -13.08
CA MET A 82 9.79 16.42 -11.97
C MET A 82 10.72 16.75 -10.79
N PRO A 83 10.46 17.82 -10.03
CA PRO A 83 11.34 18.26 -8.94
C PRO A 83 11.65 17.19 -7.89
N TYR A 84 10.65 16.41 -7.48
CA TYR A 84 10.83 15.34 -6.49
C TYR A 84 11.81 14.25 -6.98
N HIS A 85 11.69 13.85 -8.24
CA HIS A 85 12.53 12.82 -8.83
C HIS A 85 13.96 13.31 -9.03
N GLN A 86 14.13 14.56 -9.49
CA GLN A 86 15.44 15.21 -9.57
C GLN A 86 16.12 15.28 -8.20
N ALA A 87 15.37 15.63 -7.15
CA ALA A 87 15.91 15.68 -5.80
C ALA A 87 16.43 14.31 -5.32
N ILE A 88 15.74 13.20 -5.65
CA ILE A 88 16.26 11.84 -5.40
C ILE A 88 17.53 11.58 -6.25
N LEU A 89 17.49 11.89 -7.54
CA LEU A 89 18.62 11.68 -8.46
C LEU A 89 19.87 12.48 -8.09
N ASN A 90 19.72 13.60 -7.39
CA ASN A 90 20.80 14.49 -6.99
C ASN A 90 21.23 14.30 -5.52
N ASP A 91 20.72 13.29 -4.81
CA ASP A 91 20.96 13.06 -3.36
C ASP A 91 20.53 14.24 -2.47
N GLU A 92 19.57 15.06 -2.91
CA GLU A 92 19.05 16.19 -2.13
C GLU A 92 18.07 15.75 -1.04
N ILE A 93 17.57 14.51 -1.12
CA ILE A 93 16.68 13.88 -0.14
C ILE A 93 17.37 12.64 0.42
N PRO A 94 17.36 12.42 1.75
CA PRO A 94 18.01 11.26 2.36
C PRO A 94 17.27 9.96 2.04
N LEU A 95 18.02 8.86 2.04
CA LEU A 95 17.45 7.52 2.09
C LEU A 95 16.58 7.37 3.33
N SER A 96 15.43 6.71 3.19
CA SER A 96 14.47 6.55 4.28
C SER A 96 13.73 5.23 4.19
N ILE A 97 13.09 4.87 5.30
CA ILE A 97 12.03 3.87 5.36
C ILE A 97 10.77 4.59 5.83
N GLY A 98 9.63 4.28 5.24
CA GLY A 98 8.38 4.94 5.61
C GLY A 98 7.16 4.10 5.31
N GLY A 99 6.02 4.59 5.74
CA GLY A 99 4.76 3.86 5.65
C GLY A 99 3.56 4.70 6.04
N GLY A 100 2.37 4.18 5.76
CA GLY A 100 1.12 4.74 6.25
C GLY A 100 0.32 3.69 7.00
N ILE A 101 -0.14 4.03 8.20
CA ILE A 101 -1.07 3.20 8.97
C ILE A 101 -2.46 3.80 8.84
N GLY A 102 -3.43 3.02 8.33
CA GLY A 102 -4.80 3.49 8.14
C GLY A 102 -5.52 3.70 9.46
N GLN A 103 -5.60 4.93 9.97
CA GLN A 103 -6.20 5.25 11.27
C GLN A 103 -7.61 4.65 11.44
N ALA A 104 -8.53 4.93 10.51
CA ALA A 104 -9.89 4.40 10.57
C ALA A 104 -9.94 2.87 10.45
N ARG A 105 -9.05 2.27 9.64
CA ARG A 105 -8.93 0.80 9.55
C ARG A 105 -8.45 0.19 10.88
N THR A 106 -7.52 0.86 11.57
CA THR A 106 -7.06 0.45 12.90
C THR A 106 -8.17 0.57 13.94
N TYR A 107 -8.92 1.68 13.96
CA TYR A 107 -10.06 1.83 14.87
C TYR A 107 -11.16 0.81 14.60
N MET A 108 -11.50 0.56 13.34
CA MET A 108 -12.48 -0.45 12.97
C MET A 108 -12.09 -1.83 13.49
N LEU A 109 -10.81 -2.20 13.41
CA LEU A 109 -10.31 -3.47 13.95
C LEU A 109 -10.38 -3.51 15.48
N LEU A 110 -9.84 -2.48 16.16
CA LEU A 110 -9.72 -2.46 17.63
C LEU A 110 -11.08 -2.37 18.31
N LEU A 111 -12.01 -1.60 17.75
CA LEU A 111 -13.36 -1.41 18.27
C LEU A 111 -14.36 -2.44 17.73
N GLN A 112 -13.88 -3.43 16.97
CA GLN A 112 -14.67 -4.51 16.38
C GLN A 112 -15.89 -4.00 15.60
N LYS A 113 -15.67 -2.97 14.79
CA LYS A 113 -16.69 -2.38 13.92
C LYS A 113 -16.79 -3.15 12.61
N ALA A 114 -18.01 -3.27 12.11
CA ALA A 114 -18.34 -3.96 10.86
C ALA A 114 -18.14 -3.07 9.64
N HIS A 115 -18.18 -1.74 9.82
CA HIS A 115 -18.04 -0.77 8.75
C HIS A 115 -17.12 0.40 9.14
N LEU A 116 -16.35 0.93 8.17
CA LEU A 116 -15.45 2.07 8.40
C LEU A 116 -16.19 3.32 8.88
N GLY A 117 -17.41 3.52 8.36
CA GLY A 117 -18.27 4.63 8.75
C GLY A 117 -18.65 4.67 10.23
N GLU A 118 -18.48 3.58 10.99
CA GLU A 118 -18.72 3.59 12.45
C GLU A 118 -17.60 4.30 13.24
N VAL A 119 -16.45 4.56 12.59
CA VAL A 119 -15.27 5.18 13.20
C VAL A 119 -14.73 6.38 12.42
N SER A 120 -15.36 6.74 11.30
CA SER A 120 -14.98 7.88 10.48
C SER A 120 -16.21 8.62 9.96
N VAL A 121 -16.23 9.93 10.17
CA VAL A 121 -17.26 10.85 9.66
C VAL A 121 -16.98 11.10 8.18
N THR A 122 -17.80 10.54 7.29
CA THR A 122 -17.63 10.68 5.83
C THR A 122 -18.94 10.39 5.09
N VAL A 123 -18.94 10.64 3.78
CA VAL A 123 -20.09 10.42 2.92
C VAL A 123 -20.22 8.95 2.53
N TRP A 124 -21.44 8.42 2.60
CA TRP A 124 -21.76 7.07 2.16
C TRP A 124 -22.99 7.07 1.24
N PRO A 125 -23.01 6.23 0.18
CA PRO A 125 -24.18 6.08 -0.65
C PRO A 125 -25.40 5.65 0.17
N GLN A 126 -26.59 6.17 -0.16
CA GLN A 126 -27.82 5.85 0.58
C GLN A 126 -28.04 4.35 0.72
N LYS A 127 -27.85 3.59 -0.35
CA LYS A 127 -27.96 2.13 -0.34
C LYS A 127 -27.09 1.46 0.72
N LEU A 128 -25.89 1.97 0.97
CA LEU A 128 -25.00 1.41 1.99
C LEU A 128 -25.49 1.75 3.40
N LYS A 129 -26.01 2.97 3.58
CA LYS A 129 -26.64 3.38 4.85
C LYS A 129 -27.85 2.51 5.18
N ASP A 130 -28.69 2.21 4.20
CA ASP A 130 -29.86 1.35 4.37
C ASP A 130 -29.44 -0.08 4.79
N ILE A 131 -28.46 -0.68 4.10
CA ILE A 131 -27.91 -2.01 4.45
C ILE A 131 -27.30 -2.03 5.85
N CYS A 132 -26.62 -0.96 6.26
CA CYS A 132 -26.04 -0.84 7.59
C CYS A 132 -27.13 -0.71 8.66
N ALA A 133 -28.15 0.12 8.43
CA ALA A 133 -29.26 0.32 9.36
C ALA A 133 -30.06 -0.98 9.59
N GLU A 134 -30.31 -1.78 8.55
CA GLU A 134 -30.94 -3.11 8.66
C GLU A 134 -30.15 -4.11 9.53
N LYS A 135 -28.88 -3.82 9.83
CA LYS A 135 -27.96 -4.66 10.59
C LYS A 135 -27.53 -4.02 11.92
N ASP A 136 -28.22 -2.97 12.35
CA ASP A 136 -27.89 -2.19 13.54
C ASP A 136 -26.45 -1.60 13.51
N ILE A 137 -25.93 -1.32 12.31
CA ILE A 137 -24.64 -0.68 12.08
C ILE A 137 -24.87 0.82 11.92
N PHE A 138 -24.40 1.62 12.88
CA PHE A 138 -24.57 3.07 12.85
C PHE A 138 -23.38 3.77 12.16
N VAL A 139 -23.66 4.39 11.02
CA VAL A 139 -22.66 5.11 10.23
C VAL A 139 -22.65 6.59 10.62
N LEU A 140 -21.46 7.15 10.85
CA LEU A 140 -21.22 8.56 11.18
C LEU A 140 -21.19 9.42 9.91
N GLU A 141 -21.87 10.56 9.95
CA GLU A 141 -21.96 11.58 8.87
C GLU A 141 -21.61 12.98 9.38
#